data_AF-K2I2X7-F1
#
_entry.id   AF-K2I2X7-F1
#
_cell.length_a   1.000
_cell.length_b   1.000
_cell.length_c   1.000
_cell.angle_alpha   90.00
_cell.angle_beta   90.00
_cell.angle_gamma   90.00
#
_symmetry.space_group_name_H-M   'P 1'
#
loop_
_entity.id
_entity.type
_entity.pdbx_description
1 polymer ?
#
loop_
_entity_poly.entity_id
_entity_poly.type
_entity_poly.pdbx_seq_one_letter_code
_entity_poly.pdbx_strand_id
1 'polypeptide(L)'
;MTAWQNERTVEDVAHGIRRRVFEHTIRNNGGYLSQACSAAEQLAWLYHDELRLGPPTLPMIPEPFGGVPSADNAGYRTGAGYNGPAAPQYDRLFIAPAHYALVAYATLIETGRMAPEGLEMFNRDGSSVEMIGAEHSPGMEVHNGTLGIGLSTAAGLAWGRARRGDTGRTWVFMSDGEVQEGQTWEAIQAAAHHRIDSLYAIMDVNDQQCDGAMSSVMDVRDIKAKIEAFGGVAVWIDGHDPDAMRRAVAIPHEGRPLILLARTDPARGMPPLMARFPRLHYVRFKSAEERARMNREIAEALGTDPVSLEDA
;
A
#
# COMPACT_ATOMS: atom_id res chain seq x y z
N MET A 1 26.56 -6.22 0.18
CA MET A 1 25.32 -6.81 0.74
C MET A 1 24.32 -6.92 -0.39
N THR A 2 23.95 -8.14 -0.74
CA THR A 2 22.95 -8.48 -1.75
C THR A 2 21.58 -7.98 -1.32
N ALA A 3 20.81 -7.41 -2.25
CA ALA A 3 19.42 -7.04 -2.00
C ALA A 3 18.60 -8.29 -1.67
N TRP A 4 17.57 -8.15 -0.84
CA TRP A 4 16.60 -9.22 -0.59
C TRP A 4 15.82 -9.48 -1.89
N GLN A 5 15.85 -10.70 -2.41
CA GLN A 5 15.15 -11.08 -3.65
C GLN A 5 14.10 -12.15 -3.36
N ASN A 6 12.91 -11.97 -3.93
CA ASN A 6 11.84 -12.96 -3.96
C ASN A 6 12.04 -13.85 -5.19
N GLU A 7 11.80 -15.16 -5.06
CA GLU A 7 11.92 -16.12 -6.17
C GLU A 7 10.67 -16.18 -7.06
N ARG A 8 9.55 -15.62 -6.59
CA ARG A 8 8.25 -15.62 -7.28
C ARG A 8 8.10 -14.39 -8.17
N THR A 9 7.37 -14.51 -9.27
CA THR A 9 7.10 -13.38 -10.18
C THR A 9 6.22 -12.31 -9.53
N VAL A 10 6.18 -11.10 -10.11
CA VAL A 10 5.26 -10.02 -9.66
C VAL A 10 3.81 -10.50 -9.72
N GLU A 11 3.45 -11.25 -10.76
CA GLU A 11 2.13 -11.81 -10.99
C GLU A 11 1.76 -12.84 -9.91
N ASP A 12 2.70 -13.72 -9.55
CA ASP A 12 2.50 -14.70 -8.48
C ASP A 12 2.30 -14.02 -7.12
N VAL A 13 3.08 -12.97 -6.84
CA VAL A 13 2.95 -12.17 -5.60
C VAL A 13 1.61 -11.45 -5.58
N ALA A 14 1.20 -10.81 -6.67
CA ALA A 14 -0.08 -10.11 -6.78
C ALA A 14 -1.28 -11.06 -6.62
N HIS A 15 -1.22 -12.25 -7.23
CA HIS A 15 -2.25 -13.29 -7.03
C HIS A 15 -2.32 -13.74 -5.57
N GLY A 16 -1.16 -13.99 -4.96
CA GLY A 16 -1.08 -14.39 -3.55
C GLY A 16 -1.58 -13.33 -2.57
N ILE A 17 -1.34 -12.04 -2.85
CA ILE A 17 -1.90 -10.92 -2.07
C ILE A 17 -3.42 -11.00 -2.09
N ARG A 18 -4.03 -11.09 -3.28
CA ARG A 18 -5.49 -11.20 -3.42
C ARG A 18 -6.04 -12.41 -2.68
N ARG A 19 -5.42 -13.58 -2.84
CA ARG A 19 -5.83 -14.81 -2.16
C ARG A 19 -5.82 -14.67 -0.65
N ARG A 20 -4.76 -14.11 -0.05
CA ARG A 20 -4.69 -13.92 1.41
C ARG A 20 -5.73 -12.98 1.94
N VAL A 21 -5.96 -11.85 1.26
CA VAL A 21 -6.98 -10.88 1.68
C VAL A 21 -8.38 -11.48 1.52
N PHE A 22 -8.62 -12.25 0.47
CA PHE A 22 -9.83 -13.06 0.30
C PHE A 22 -10.05 -14.03 1.46
N GLU A 23 -9.08 -14.89 1.75
CA GLU A 23 -9.14 -15.85 2.86
C GLU A 23 -9.40 -15.18 4.20
N HIS A 24 -8.66 -14.11 4.50
CA HIS A 24 -8.84 -13.33 5.71
C HIS A 24 -10.26 -12.76 5.80
N THR A 25 -10.76 -12.14 4.73
CA THR A 25 -12.08 -11.50 4.70
C THR A 25 -13.19 -12.53 4.86
N ILE A 26 -13.06 -13.69 4.20
CA ILE A 26 -14.03 -14.77 4.36
C ILE A 26 -13.99 -15.29 5.78
N ARG A 27 -12.85 -15.57 6.41
CA ARG A 27 -12.79 -16.08 7.80
C ARG A 27 -13.32 -15.08 8.82
N ASN A 28 -13.02 -13.79 8.67
CA ASN A 28 -13.33 -12.78 9.69
C ASN A 28 -14.62 -11.97 9.41
N ASN A 29 -15.34 -12.28 8.33
CA ASN A 29 -16.55 -11.56 7.90
C ASN A 29 -16.34 -10.03 7.75
N GLY A 30 -15.18 -9.62 7.25
CA GLY A 30 -14.80 -8.22 7.13
C GLY A 30 -13.40 -8.06 6.55
N GLY A 31 -13.24 -7.17 5.58
CA GLY A 31 -11.93 -6.86 5.02
C GLY A 31 -11.93 -5.95 3.79
N TYR A 32 -10.73 -5.54 3.39
CA TYR A 32 -10.46 -4.58 2.31
C TYR A 32 -10.22 -5.31 0.97
N LEU A 33 -11.22 -6.07 0.49
CA LEU A 33 -11.08 -6.88 -0.73
C LEU A 33 -10.83 -6.03 -1.97
N SER A 34 -11.51 -4.89 -2.07
CA SER A 34 -11.38 -4.01 -3.23
C SER A 34 -10.00 -3.41 -3.36
N GLN A 35 -9.38 -3.09 -2.22
CA GLN A 35 -8.03 -2.58 -2.13
C GLN A 35 -7.01 -3.65 -2.52
N ALA A 36 -7.25 -4.92 -2.15
CA ALA A 36 -6.43 -6.01 -2.66
C ALA A 36 -6.57 -6.18 -4.18
N CYS A 37 -7.77 -5.95 -4.71
CA CYS A 37 -8.00 -6.02 -6.15
C CYS A 37 -7.24 -4.92 -6.91
N SER A 38 -7.33 -3.67 -6.45
CA SER A 38 -6.73 -2.52 -7.12
C SER A 38 -5.22 -2.41 -6.93
N ALA A 39 -4.70 -2.73 -5.74
CA ALA A 39 -3.32 -2.45 -5.34
C ALA A 39 -2.32 -3.61 -5.54
N ALA A 40 -2.78 -4.84 -5.76
CA ALA A 40 -1.90 -6.01 -5.68
C ALA A 40 -0.70 -5.98 -6.63
N GLU A 41 -0.88 -5.62 -7.91
CA GLU A 41 0.25 -5.51 -8.84
C GLU A 41 1.22 -4.39 -8.44
N GLN A 42 0.71 -3.25 -7.97
CA GLN A 42 1.50 -2.08 -7.59
C GLN A 42 2.42 -2.43 -6.40
N LEU A 43 1.84 -3.01 -5.34
CA LEU A 43 2.58 -3.41 -4.15
C LEU A 43 3.53 -4.59 -4.43
N ALA A 44 3.10 -5.57 -5.24
CA ALA A 44 3.96 -6.66 -5.68
C ALA A 44 5.18 -6.13 -6.44
N TRP A 45 4.98 -5.25 -7.43
CA TRP A 45 6.04 -4.65 -8.21
C TRP A 45 6.98 -3.80 -7.34
N LEU A 46 6.44 -2.97 -6.44
CA LEU A 46 7.24 -2.18 -5.51
C LEU A 46 8.21 -3.05 -4.70
N TYR A 47 7.71 -4.11 -4.06
CA TYR A 47 8.53 -4.95 -3.19
C TYR A 47 9.41 -5.96 -3.94
N HIS A 48 9.03 -6.36 -5.16
CA HIS A 48 9.75 -7.36 -5.94
C HIS A 48 10.82 -6.74 -6.86
N ASP A 49 10.46 -5.72 -7.64
CA ASP A 49 11.32 -5.14 -8.69
C ASP A 49 11.93 -3.80 -8.29
N GLU A 50 11.09 -2.89 -7.79
CA GLU A 50 11.42 -1.46 -7.81
C GLU A 50 12.22 -1.01 -6.60
N LEU A 51 11.82 -1.42 -5.40
CA LEU A 51 12.43 -0.93 -4.18
C LEU A 51 13.76 -1.63 -3.91
N ARG A 52 14.81 -0.83 -3.77
CA ARG A 52 16.09 -1.30 -3.25
C ARG A 52 16.03 -1.38 -1.72
N LEU A 53 15.53 -2.50 -1.20
CA LEU A 53 15.41 -2.74 0.23
C LEU A 53 16.54 -3.63 0.78
N GLY A 54 16.91 -3.41 2.04
CA GLY A 54 17.77 -4.33 2.79
C GLY A 54 16.99 -5.54 3.34
N PRO A 55 17.69 -6.50 3.98
CA PRO A 55 17.02 -7.59 4.68
C PRO A 55 16.18 -7.03 5.85
N PRO A 56 15.02 -7.63 6.16
CA PRO A 56 14.23 -7.27 7.34
C PRO A 56 15.09 -7.30 8.61
N THR A 57 14.87 -6.33 9.49
CA THR A 57 15.57 -6.22 10.79
C THR A 57 14.67 -6.56 11.97
N LEU A 58 13.41 -6.91 11.71
CA LEU A 58 12.43 -7.34 12.71
C LEU A 58 12.12 -8.83 12.57
N PRO A 59 11.59 -9.47 13.64
CA PRO A 59 11.18 -10.87 13.57
C PRO A 59 10.12 -11.10 12.50
N MET A 60 10.19 -12.25 11.83
CA MET A 60 9.24 -12.62 10.78
C MET A 60 7.80 -12.68 11.30
N ILE A 61 7.60 -13.13 12.54
CA ILE A 61 6.32 -13.04 13.24
C ILE A 61 6.34 -11.76 14.08
N PRO A 62 5.43 -10.80 13.86
CA PRO A 62 5.38 -9.56 14.62
C PRO A 62 5.23 -9.79 16.12
N GLU A 63 5.94 -9.00 16.92
CA GLU A 63 5.77 -9.01 18.37
C GLU A 63 4.51 -8.22 18.76
N PRO A 64 3.89 -8.50 19.91
CA PRO A 64 2.83 -7.66 20.46
C PRO A 64 3.28 -6.20 20.62
N PHE A 65 2.33 -5.26 20.61
CA PHE A 65 2.64 -3.85 20.76
C PHE A 65 3.18 -3.56 22.17
N GLY A 66 4.48 -3.25 22.26
CA GLY A 66 5.18 -2.98 23.52
C GLY A 66 4.93 -1.59 24.13
N GLY A 67 4.07 -0.78 23.52
CA GLY A 67 3.80 0.61 23.92
C GLY A 67 4.56 1.66 23.11
N VAL A 68 4.25 2.93 23.37
CA VAL A 68 4.86 4.08 22.69
C VAL A 68 6.31 4.33 23.14
N PRO A 69 7.11 5.09 22.38
CA PRO A 69 8.45 5.50 22.83
C PRO A 69 8.39 6.21 24.19
N SER A 70 9.18 5.74 25.15
CA SER A 70 9.27 6.33 26.48
C SER A 70 10.62 6.01 27.13
N ALA A 71 10.90 6.60 28.29
CA ALA A 71 12.11 6.26 29.07
C ALA A 71 12.16 4.77 29.43
N ASP A 72 11.01 4.16 29.69
CA ASP A 72 10.86 2.74 30.04
C ASP A 72 10.73 1.84 28.80
N ASN A 73 10.62 2.43 27.60
CA ASN A 73 10.55 1.75 26.31
C ASN A 73 11.58 2.31 25.32
N ALA A 74 12.84 2.37 25.74
CA ALA A 74 13.94 2.86 24.91
C ALA A 74 14.25 1.93 23.71
N GLY A 75 13.75 0.69 23.73
CA GLY A 75 13.91 -0.31 22.68
C GLY A 75 12.93 -0.20 21.53
N TYR A 76 12.04 0.80 21.53
CA TYR A 76 10.99 0.98 20.53
C TYR A 76 11.51 0.86 19.08
N ARG A 77 10.75 0.13 18.26
CA ARG A 77 11.00 -0.06 16.83
C ARG A 77 9.75 0.30 16.04
N THR A 78 9.95 0.92 14.89
CA THR A 78 8.88 1.10 13.91
C THR A 78 8.79 -0.11 13.00
N GLY A 79 7.62 -0.32 12.41
CA GLY A 79 7.38 -1.38 11.43
C GLY A 79 8.19 -1.24 10.14
N ALA A 80 8.82 -0.10 9.93
CA ALA A 80 9.83 0.13 8.89
C ALA A 80 10.93 -0.96 8.87
N GLY A 81 11.20 -1.62 10.00
CA GLY A 81 12.18 -2.71 10.06
C GLY A 81 11.84 -3.91 9.17
N TYR A 82 10.57 -4.10 8.78
CA TYR A 82 10.18 -5.08 7.76
C TYR A 82 10.66 -4.71 6.34
N ASN A 83 10.88 -3.42 6.08
CA ASN A 83 11.51 -2.92 4.85
C ASN A 83 13.05 -2.92 4.96
N GLY A 84 13.59 -3.18 6.14
CA GLY A 84 15.03 -3.31 6.42
C GLY A 84 15.67 -2.04 7.03
N PRO A 85 17.01 -1.99 7.10
CA PRO A 85 17.71 -0.90 7.77
C PRO A 85 17.57 0.44 7.04
N ALA A 86 17.57 1.54 7.80
CA ALA A 86 17.52 2.90 7.28
C ALA A 86 18.88 3.41 6.74
N ALA A 87 19.60 2.58 5.98
CA ALA A 87 20.90 2.94 5.44
C ALA A 87 20.80 3.90 4.23
N PRO A 88 21.82 4.73 3.93
CA PRO A 88 21.79 5.75 2.88
C PRO A 88 21.41 5.24 1.49
N GLN A 89 21.75 4.00 1.16
CA GLN A 89 21.55 3.40 -0.16
C GLN A 89 20.21 2.70 -0.36
N TYR A 90 19.45 2.47 0.72
CA TYR A 90 18.17 1.76 0.63
C TYR A 90 17.01 2.72 0.47
N ASP A 91 16.04 2.29 -0.32
CA ASP A 91 14.79 3.01 -0.55
C ASP A 91 13.92 2.94 0.71
N ARG A 92 12.97 3.89 0.85
CA ARG A 92 11.94 3.90 1.90
C ARG A 92 10.56 3.89 1.26
N LEU A 93 9.60 3.21 1.87
CA LEU A 93 8.23 3.11 1.35
C LEU A 93 7.22 3.61 2.39
N PHE A 94 6.48 4.65 2.03
CA PHE A 94 5.38 5.18 2.82
C PHE A 94 4.07 4.64 2.24
N ILE A 95 3.32 3.89 3.04
CA ILE A 95 1.96 3.51 2.70
C ILE A 95 1.04 4.58 3.28
N ALA A 96 0.63 5.52 2.44
CA ALA A 96 -0.16 6.68 2.85
C ALA A 96 -1.63 6.32 3.17
N PRO A 97 -2.34 5.49 2.38
CA PRO A 97 -3.67 5.02 2.75
C PRO A 97 -3.51 3.87 3.76
N ALA A 98 -3.30 4.20 5.03
CA ALA A 98 -2.98 3.19 6.06
C ALA A 98 -4.07 2.14 6.30
N HIS A 99 -5.29 2.39 5.83
CA HIS A 99 -6.37 1.38 5.80
C HIS A 99 -6.08 0.23 4.80
N TYR A 100 -5.09 0.37 3.92
CA TYR A 100 -4.58 -0.71 3.07
C TYR A 100 -3.66 -1.68 3.83
N ALA A 101 -3.54 -1.55 5.15
CA ALA A 101 -2.70 -2.38 6.01
C ALA A 101 -2.84 -3.88 5.75
N LEU A 102 -4.06 -4.40 5.62
CA LEU A 102 -4.27 -5.84 5.32
C LEU A 102 -3.58 -6.27 4.00
N VAL A 103 -3.63 -5.42 2.98
CA VAL A 103 -2.97 -5.66 1.68
C VAL A 103 -1.45 -5.52 1.81
N ALA A 104 -0.99 -4.54 2.59
CA ALA A 104 0.43 -4.35 2.90
C ALA A 104 1.03 -5.56 3.63
N TYR A 105 0.33 -6.07 4.65
CA TYR A 105 0.76 -7.25 5.39
C TYR A 105 0.75 -8.50 4.50
N ALA A 106 -0.28 -8.68 3.68
CA ALA A 106 -0.30 -9.76 2.68
C ALA A 106 0.90 -9.65 1.71
N THR A 107 1.27 -8.43 1.31
CA THR A 107 2.45 -8.17 0.46
C THR A 107 3.74 -8.56 1.18
N LEU A 108 3.91 -8.17 2.45
CA LEU A 108 5.08 -8.58 3.24
C LEU A 108 5.19 -10.10 3.36
N ILE A 109 4.07 -10.80 3.49
CA ILE A 109 4.06 -12.27 3.53
C ILE A 109 4.49 -12.85 2.19
N GLU A 110 3.87 -12.39 1.10
CA GLU A 110 4.13 -12.91 -0.25
C GLU A 110 5.54 -12.57 -0.75
N THR A 111 6.20 -11.58 -0.14
CA THR A 111 7.57 -11.17 -0.42
C THR A 111 8.60 -11.73 0.57
N GLY A 112 8.17 -12.59 1.49
CA GLY A 112 9.04 -13.26 2.45
C GLY A 112 9.60 -12.36 3.54
N ARG A 113 8.99 -11.19 3.77
CA ARG A 113 9.39 -10.22 4.80
C ARG A 113 8.63 -10.41 6.12
N MET A 114 7.46 -11.03 6.08
CA MET A 114 6.66 -11.40 7.25
C MET A 114 6.20 -12.85 7.12
N ALA A 115 6.07 -13.57 8.23
CA ALA A 115 5.55 -14.93 8.23
C ALA A 115 4.00 -14.92 8.15
N PRO A 116 3.36 -15.89 7.48
CA PRO A 116 1.90 -15.99 7.39
C PRO A 116 1.18 -15.93 8.74
N GLU A 117 1.77 -16.53 9.78
CA GLU A 117 1.28 -16.59 11.16
C GLU A 117 1.08 -15.20 11.77
N GLY A 118 1.84 -14.19 11.31
CA GLY A 118 1.66 -12.80 11.74
C GLY A 118 0.26 -12.26 11.43
N LEU A 119 -0.40 -12.78 10.39
CA LEU A 119 -1.76 -12.35 10.03
C LEU A 119 -2.83 -12.81 11.02
N GLU A 120 -2.53 -13.82 11.86
CA GLU A 120 -3.41 -14.21 12.97
C GLU A 120 -3.53 -13.10 14.02
N MET A 121 -2.55 -12.19 14.09
CA MET A 121 -2.57 -11.06 15.02
C MET A 121 -3.35 -9.86 14.48
N PHE A 122 -3.88 -9.92 13.26
CA PHE A 122 -4.55 -8.79 12.62
C PHE A 122 -5.72 -8.27 13.46
N ASN A 123 -5.66 -6.98 13.80
CA ASN A 123 -6.71 -6.24 14.50
C ASN A 123 -7.17 -6.89 15.82
N ARG A 124 -6.25 -7.55 16.55
CA ARG A 124 -6.46 -8.05 17.92
C ARG A 124 -5.92 -7.07 18.94
N ASP A 125 -6.56 -7.00 20.10
CA ASP A 125 -6.11 -6.15 21.21
C ASP A 125 -4.65 -6.47 21.60
N GLY A 126 -3.82 -5.42 21.71
CA GLY A 126 -2.40 -5.55 22.04
C GLY A 126 -1.51 -6.05 20.90
N SER A 127 -2.06 -6.27 19.71
CA SER A 127 -1.28 -6.61 18.51
C SER A 127 -0.57 -5.39 17.92
N SER A 128 0.56 -5.60 17.25
CA SER A 128 1.19 -4.61 16.37
C SER A 128 0.63 -4.61 14.94
N VAL A 129 -0.16 -5.62 14.58
CA VAL A 129 -0.71 -5.83 13.23
C VAL A 129 -2.09 -5.17 13.15
N GLU A 130 -2.13 -3.84 13.08
CA GLU A 130 -3.37 -3.06 13.17
C GLU A 130 -4.18 -3.03 11.86
N MET A 131 -5.51 -2.86 11.96
CA MET A 131 -6.39 -2.72 10.79
C MET A 131 -6.15 -1.42 10.01
N ILE A 132 -5.82 -0.34 10.71
CA ILE A 132 -5.33 0.90 10.14
C ILE A 132 -3.88 0.97 10.59
N GLY A 133 -2.94 0.81 9.67
CA GLY A 133 -1.53 0.66 10.06
C GLY A 133 -1.00 1.91 10.75
N ALA A 134 -0.30 1.71 11.85
CA ALA A 134 0.43 2.75 12.56
C ALA A 134 1.93 2.58 12.34
N GLU A 135 2.76 3.50 12.82
CA GLU A 135 4.21 3.47 12.65
C GLU A 135 4.88 2.22 13.24
N HIS A 136 4.24 1.55 14.21
CA HIS A 136 4.74 0.29 14.78
C HIS A 136 4.28 -0.94 13.98
N SER A 137 3.31 -0.79 13.08
CA SER A 137 2.72 -1.89 12.33
C SER A 137 3.60 -2.35 11.17
N PRO A 138 3.65 -3.66 10.85
CA PRO A 138 4.58 -4.19 9.87
C PRO A 138 4.60 -3.44 8.53
N GLY A 139 5.78 -3.01 8.09
CA GLY A 139 5.98 -2.29 6.82
C GLY A 139 5.65 -0.80 6.84
N MET A 140 5.01 -0.30 7.90
CA MET A 140 4.68 1.12 8.02
C MET A 140 5.89 1.93 8.51
N GLU A 141 6.27 2.94 7.73
CA GLU A 141 7.39 3.83 8.03
C GLU A 141 7.09 4.85 9.13
N VAL A 142 5.86 5.36 9.10
CA VAL A 142 5.37 6.44 9.94
C VAL A 142 3.90 6.22 10.22
N HIS A 143 3.36 6.99 11.15
CA HIS A 143 1.95 6.97 11.45
C HIS A 143 1.21 7.64 10.30
N ASN A 144 0.48 6.85 9.52
CA ASN A 144 -0.42 7.33 8.48
C ASN A 144 -1.81 6.80 8.85
N GLY A 145 -2.87 7.53 8.54
CA GLY A 145 -4.23 7.18 9.00
C GLY A 145 -5.18 8.33 8.78
N THR A 146 -4.67 9.55 8.96
CA THR A 146 -5.17 10.73 8.27
C THR A 146 -4.59 10.76 6.86
N LEU A 147 -5.47 10.88 5.85
CA LEU A 147 -5.08 10.98 4.45
C LEU A 147 -4.26 12.27 4.21
N GLY A 148 -3.49 12.30 3.12
CA GLY A 148 -2.71 13.49 2.69
C GLY A 148 -1.41 13.74 3.47
N ILE A 149 -1.15 13.04 4.58
CA ILE A 149 0.09 13.24 5.36
C ILE A 149 1.29 12.47 4.81
N GLY A 150 1.07 11.30 4.22
CA GLY A 150 2.15 10.42 3.75
C GLY A 150 3.10 11.11 2.76
N LEU A 151 2.56 11.81 1.75
CA LEU A 151 3.36 12.49 0.73
C LEU A 151 4.20 13.64 1.33
N SER A 152 3.63 14.42 2.24
CA SER A 152 4.32 15.53 2.91
C SER A 152 5.49 15.03 3.77
N THR A 153 5.28 14.00 4.59
CA THR A 153 6.32 13.40 5.41
C THR A 153 7.42 12.76 4.56
N ALA A 154 7.05 12.07 3.49
CA ALA A 154 7.98 11.48 2.52
C ALA A 154 8.82 12.56 1.82
N ALA A 155 8.22 13.68 1.42
CA ALA A 155 8.93 14.81 0.81
C ALA A 155 9.97 15.38 1.78
N GLY A 156 9.61 15.59 3.05
CA GLY A 156 10.54 16.04 4.08
C GLY A 156 11.72 15.08 4.29
N LEU A 157 11.45 13.77 4.34
CA LEU A 157 12.48 12.75 4.43
C LEU A 157 13.41 12.75 3.21
N ALA A 158 12.85 12.77 2.01
CA ALA A 158 13.60 12.82 0.75
C ALA A 158 14.52 14.06 0.69
N TRP A 159 14.01 15.21 1.14
CA TRP A 159 14.76 16.46 1.19
C TRP A 159 15.95 16.41 2.16
N GLY A 160 15.74 15.81 3.33
CA GLY A 160 16.78 15.61 4.33
C GLY A 160 17.83 14.60 3.87
N ARG A 161 17.41 13.51 3.23
CA ARG A 161 18.28 12.48 2.63
C ARG A 161 19.18 13.06 1.55
N ALA A 162 18.63 13.86 0.63
CA ALA A 162 19.39 14.52 -0.42
C ALA A 162 20.51 15.43 0.16
N ARG A 163 20.24 16.16 1.24
CA ARG A 163 21.25 17.00 1.94
C ARG A 163 22.39 16.23 2.57
N ARG A 164 22.15 14.97 2.95
CA ARG A 164 23.18 14.09 3.49
C ARG A 164 23.97 13.36 2.41
N GLY A 165 23.58 13.48 1.14
CA GLY A 165 24.15 12.69 0.06
C GLY A 165 23.67 11.23 0.06
N ASP A 166 22.54 10.94 0.69
CA ASP A 166 21.93 9.60 0.64
C ASP A 166 21.45 9.33 -0.80
N THR A 167 21.55 8.07 -1.25
CA THR A 167 21.26 7.67 -2.64
C THR A 167 19.96 6.89 -2.82
N GLY A 168 19.41 6.33 -1.75
CA GLY A 168 18.12 5.63 -1.80
C GLY A 168 16.96 6.62 -1.90
N ARG A 169 15.97 6.25 -2.71
CA ARG A 169 14.76 7.02 -3.03
C ARG A 169 13.71 6.91 -1.92
N THR A 170 12.78 7.85 -1.91
CA THR A 170 11.60 7.79 -1.05
C THR A 170 10.38 7.55 -1.91
N TRP A 171 9.71 6.42 -1.71
CA TRP A 171 8.50 6.02 -2.38
C TRP A 171 7.27 6.22 -1.49
N VAL A 172 6.16 6.61 -2.12
CA VAL A 172 4.85 6.71 -1.49
C VAL A 172 3.85 5.88 -2.28
N PHE A 173 3.19 4.93 -1.63
CA PHE A 173 1.98 4.34 -2.17
C PHE A 173 0.79 5.16 -1.70
N MET A 174 -0.03 5.64 -2.64
CA MET A 174 -1.13 6.58 -2.41
C MET A 174 -2.45 6.02 -2.94
N SER A 175 -3.57 6.57 -2.46
CA SER A 175 -4.87 6.44 -3.14
C SER A 175 -5.29 7.76 -3.79
N ASP A 176 -6.15 7.69 -4.80
CA ASP A 176 -6.77 8.86 -5.46
C ASP A 176 -7.59 9.73 -4.49
N GLY A 177 -8.19 9.16 -3.45
CA GLY A 177 -8.88 9.92 -2.38
C GLY A 177 -7.98 10.96 -1.70
N GLU A 178 -6.67 10.72 -1.59
CA GLU A 178 -5.73 11.64 -0.96
C GLU A 178 -5.58 12.98 -1.71
N VAL A 179 -5.95 13.05 -2.99
CA VAL A 179 -5.87 14.31 -3.76
C VAL A 179 -6.98 15.31 -3.38
N GLN A 180 -7.95 14.89 -2.58
CA GLN A 180 -8.93 15.79 -1.97
C GLN A 180 -8.34 16.56 -0.78
N GLU A 181 -7.25 16.06 -0.19
CA GLU A 181 -6.57 16.71 0.93
C GLU A 181 -5.68 17.84 0.43
N GLY A 182 -5.84 19.04 1.01
CA GLY A 182 -5.05 20.23 0.68
C GLY A 182 -3.55 19.98 0.81
N GLN A 183 -3.17 19.20 1.82
CA GLN A 183 -1.78 18.88 2.14
C GLN A 183 -1.04 18.13 1.01
N THR A 184 -1.75 17.32 0.21
CA THR A 184 -1.17 16.66 -0.96
C THR A 184 -0.61 17.68 -1.96
N TRP A 185 -1.34 18.77 -2.17
CA TRP A 185 -0.94 19.83 -3.11
C TRP A 185 0.20 20.67 -2.57
N GLU A 186 0.18 20.99 -1.27
CA GLU A 186 1.29 21.66 -0.58
C GLU A 186 2.58 20.84 -0.68
N ALA A 187 2.50 19.52 -0.49
CA ALA A 187 3.65 18.62 -0.58
C ALA A 187 4.26 18.61 -2.00
N ILE A 188 3.43 18.55 -3.06
CA ILE A 188 3.90 18.60 -4.45
C ILE A 188 4.58 19.94 -4.74
N GLN A 189 3.96 21.05 -4.32
CA GLN A 189 4.53 22.39 -4.51
C GLN A 189 5.88 22.55 -3.81
N ALA A 190 5.96 22.11 -2.56
CA ALA A 190 7.19 22.13 -1.78
C ALA A 190 8.27 21.27 -2.43
N ALA A 191 7.93 20.05 -2.88
CA ALA A 191 8.88 19.16 -3.54
C ALA A 191 9.43 19.74 -4.84
N ALA A 192 8.58 20.36 -5.67
CA ALA A 192 9.02 21.04 -6.88
C ALA A 192 9.90 22.26 -6.58
N HIS A 193 9.48 23.13 -5.64
CA HIS A 193 10.24 24.32 -5.23
C HIS A 193 11.63 23.96 -4.72
N HIS A 194 11.72 22.87 -3.96
CA HIS A 194 12.95 22.40 -3.34
C HIS A 194 13.76 21.40 -4.16
N ARG A 195 13.34 21.15 -5.41
CA ARG A 195 14.01 20.26 -6.36
C ARG A 195 14.18 18.83 -5.84
N ILE A 196 13.13 18.25 -5.28
CA ILE A 196 13.14 16.91 -4.68
C ILE A 196 12.75 15.87 -5.73
N ASP A 197 13.72 15.44 -6.55
CA ASP A 197 13.56 14.38 -7.56
C ASP A 197 13.82 12.96 -7.07
N SER A 198 14.23 12.81 -5.80
CA SER A 198 14.30 11.52 -5.11
C SER A 198 12.97 11.05 -4.52
N LEU A 199 11.90 11.84 -4.68
CA LEU A 199 10.53 11.53 -4.24
C LEU A 199 9.71 10.93 -5.38
N TYR A 200 9.26 9.70 -5.16
CA TYR A 200 8.44 8.94 -6.10
C TYR A 200 7.12 8.59 -5.42
N ALA A 201 6.04 8.55 -6.20
CA ALA A 201 4.77 8.02 -5.75
C ALA A 201 4.12 7.16 -6.81
N ILE A 202 3.38 6.15 -6.39
CA ILE A 202 2.41 5.43 -7.23
C ILE A 202 1.05 5.52 -6.54
N MET A 203 0.07 6.00 -7.29
CA MET A 203 -1.28 6.29 -6.81
C MET A 203 -2.25 5.30 -7.41
N ASP A 204 -2.94 4.57 -6.53
CA ASP A 204 -4.07 3.72 -6.89
C ASP A 204 -5.29 4.60 -7.24
N VAL A 205 -5.59 4.71 -8.53
CA VAL A 205 -6.74 5.46 -9.06
C VAL A 205 -7.83 4.48 -9.47
N ASN A 206 -8.71 4.18 -8.52
CA ASN A 206 -9.79 3.20 -8.64
C ASN A 206 -11.20 3.85 -8.68
N ASP A 207 -11.26 5.19 -8.69
CA ASP A 207 -12.47 6.02 -8.84
C ASP A 207 -13.51 5.82 -7.73
N GLN A 208 -13.10 5.37 -6.53
CA GLN A 208 -13.98 5.17 -5.39
C GLN A 208 -13.38 5.64 -4.06
N GLN A 209 -14.26 5.94 -3.11
CA GLN A 209 -13.93 6.31 -1.74
C GLN A 209 -14.97 5.72 -0.77
N CYS A 210 -14.81 5.97 0.53
CA CYS A 210 -15.64 5.35 1.57
C CYS A 210 -17.15 5.52 1.30
N ASP A 211 -17.57 6.73 0.91
CA ASP A 211 -18.99 7.07 0.70
C ASP A 211 -19.51 6.77 -0.71
N GLY A 212 -18.68 6.23 -1.61
CA GLY A 212 -19.09 5.81 -2.95
C GLY A 212 -18.14 6.24 -4.05
N ALA A 213 -18.68 6.40 -5.27
CA ALA A 213 -17.87 6.75 -6.43
C ALA A 213 -17.29 8.16 -6.30
N MET A 214 -16.05 8.35 -6.71
CA MET A 214 -15.33 9.62 -6.65
C MET A 214 -16.15 10.76 -7.24
N SER A 215 -16.68 10.54 -8.45
CA SER A 215 -17.51 11.49 -9.21
C SER A 215 -18.82 11.91 -8.52
N SER A 216 -19.34 11.09 -7.61
CA SER A 216 -20.60 11.35 -6.91
C SER A 216 -20.43 12.04 -5.55
N VAL A 217 -19.27 11.84 -4.92
CA VAL A 217 -18.96 12.38 -3.59
C VAL A 217 -18.18 13.69 -3.73
N MET A 218 -17.05 13.67 -4.44
CA MET A 218 -16.23 14.84 -4.73
C MET A 218 -15.32 14.60 -5.95
N ASP A 219 -15.74 15.12 -7.10
CA ASP A 219 -15.00 14.97 -8.36
C ASP A 219 -13.63 15.67 -8.31
N VAL A 220 -12.58 14.87 -8.47
CA VAL A 220 -11.18 15.29 -8.46
C VAL A 220 -10.69 15.78 -9.82
N ARG A 221 -11.51 15.68 -10.88
CA ARG A 221 -11.21 16.12 -12.26
C ARG A 221 -9.88 15.54 -12.76
N ASP A 222 -9.19 16.27 -13.64
CA ASP A 222 -7.90 15.85 -14.17
C ASP A 222 -6.78 15.94 -13.10
N ILE A 223 -6.54 14.81 -12.43
CA ILE A 223 -5.48 14.66 -11.41
C ILE A 223 -4.11 15.01 -12.01
N LYS A 224 -3.81 14.53 -13.23
CA LYS A 224 -2.52 14.74 -13.88
C LYS A 224 -2.27 16.23 -14.11
N ALA A 225 -3.23 16.93 -14.70
CA ALA A 225 -3.10 18.36 -14.97
C ALA A 225 -2.89 19.17 -13.68
N LYS A 226 -3.56 18.79 -12.58
CA LYS A 226 -3.36 19.43 -11.27
C LYS A 226 -1.95 19.19 -10.72
N ILE A 227 -1.47 17.94 -10.73
CA ILE A 227 -0.10 17.63 -10.28
C ILE A 227 0.94 18.42 -11.08
N GLU A 228 0.77 18.48 -12.40
CA GLU A 228 1.68 19.22 -13.28
C GLU A 228 1.63 20.74 -13.04
N ALA A 229 0.44 21.30 -12.80
CA ALA A 229 0.28 22.71 -12.45
C ALA A 229 0.95 23.07 -11.12
N PHE A 230 1.03 22.14 -10.16
CA PHE A 230 1.75 22.29 -8.90
C PHE A 230 3.26 22.00 -9.01
N GLY A 231 3.74 21.62 -10.20
CA GLY A 231 5.16 21.44 -10.50
C GLY A 231 5.68 20.01 -10.38
N GLY A 232 4.83 19.02 -10.08
CA GLY A 232 5.21 17.60 -10.13
C GLY A 232 5.20 17.05 -11.55
N VAL A 233 5.86 15.91 -11.80
CA VAL A 233 5.70 15.14 -13.04
C VAL A 233 4.71 14.02 -12.78
N ALA A 234 3.70 13.89 -13.64
CA ALA A 234 2.72 12.83 -13.53
C ALA A 234 2.57 12.04 -14.84
N VAL A 235 2.36 10.73 -14.73
CA VAL A 235 2.16 9.85 -15.89
C VAL A 235 1.05 8.84 -15.60
N TRP A 236 0.14 8.70 -16.55
CA TRP A 236 -0.91 7.68 -16.47
C TRP A 236 -0.36 6.33 -16.94
N ILE A 237 -0.67 5.28 -16.17
CA ILE A 237 -0.35 3.88 -16.51
C ILE A 237 -1.56 2.98 -16.28
N ASP A 238 -1.53 1.80 -16.89
CA ASP A 238 -2.39 0.68 -16.47
C ASP A 238 -1.82 0.13 -15.15
N GLY A 239 -2.60 0.21 -14.08
CA GLY A 239 -2.20 -0.24 -12.75
C GLY A 239 -2.16 -1.75 -12.58
N HIS A 240 -2.57 -2.51 -13.59
CA HIS A 240 -2.47 -3.97 -13.62
C HIS A 240 -1.42 -4.48 -14.63
N ASP A 241 -0.60 -3.59 -15.20
CA ASP A 241 0.53 -3.92 -16.07
C ASP A 241 1.85 -3.57 -15.36
N PRO A 242 2.54 -4.55 -14.73
CA PRO A 242 3.86 -4.33 -14.14
C PRO A 242 4.90 -3.79 -15.13
N ASP A 243 4.82 -4.14 -16.42
CA ASP A 243 5.73 -3.58 -17.42
C ASP A 243 5.46 -2.09 -17.67
N ALA A 244 4.22 -1.63 -17.55
CA ALA A 244 3.90 -0.20 -17.59
C ALA A 244 4.56 0.55 -16.42
N MET A 245 4.56 -0.04 -15.22
CA MET A 245 5.24 0.53 -14.04
C MET A 245 6.75 0.61 -14.28
N ARG A 246 7.38 -0.48 -14.74
CA ARG A 246 8.82 -0.53 -15.08
C ARG A 246 9.23 0.52 -16.12
N ARG A 247 8.40 0.78 -17.12
CA ARG A 247 8.67 1.83 -18.12
C ARG A 247 8.49 3.24 -17.54
N ALA A 248 7.52 3.43 -16.65
CA ALA A 248 7.14 4.75 -16.17
C ALA A 248 8.14 5.37 -15.19
N VAL A 249 8.91 4.56 -14.44
CA VAL A 249 9.96 5.08 -13.56
C VAL A 249 11.12 5.74 -14.31
N ALA A 250 11.28 5.44 -15.60
CA ALA A 250 12.30 6.02 -16.46
C ALA A 250 11.93 7.40 -17.03
N ILE A 251 10.72 7.92 -16.74
CA ILE A 251 10.28 9.23 -17.22
C ILE A 251 11.22 10.32 -16.65
N PRO A 252 11.78 11.22 -17.48
CA PRO A 252 12.63 12.30 -16.98
C PRO A 252 11.87 13.27 -16.07
N HIS A 253 12.41 13.54 -14.88
CA HIS A 253 11.79 14.39 -13.86
C HIS A 253 12.81 15.16 -13.00
N GLU A 254 13.94 15.57 -13.59
CA GLU A 254 15.02 16.25 -12.86
C GLU A 254 14.50 17.47 -12.05
N GLY A 255 14.82 17.48 -10.76
CA GLY A 255 14.35 18.47 -9.79
C GLY A 255 12.85 18.49 -9.52
N ARG A 256 12.09 17.43 -9.81
CA ARG A 256 10.63 17.37 -9.59
C ARG A 256 10.22 16.00 -9.06
N PRO A 257 9.21 15.89 -8.19
CA PRO A 257 8.69 14.59 -7.78
C PRO A 257 8.03 13.87 -8.98
N LEU A 258 8.15 12.54 -9.04
CA LEU A 258 7.49 11.71 -10.04
C LEU A 258 6.30 10.97 -9.43
N ILE A 259 5.10 11.15 -9.98
CA ILE A 259 3.86 10.52 -9.51
C ILE A 259 3.27 9.67 -10.65
N LEU A 260 3.26 8.35 -10.45
CA LEU A 260 2.63 7.39 -11.34
C LEU A 260 1.14 7.30 -10.97
N LEU A 261 0.25 7.65 -11.91
CA LEU A 261 -1.19 7.56 -11.74
C LEU A 261 -1.66 6.22 -12.34
N ALA A 262 -1.92 5.24 -11.48
CA ALA A 262 -2.25 3.88 -11.87
C ALA A 262 -3.76 3.72 -11.97
N ARG A 263 -4.31 3.58 -13.19
CA ARG A 263 -5.74 3.27 -13.36
C ARG A 263 -5.98 1.82 -13.00
N THR A 264 -6.93 1.57 -12.10
CA THR A 264 -7.15 0.23 -11.55
C THR A 264 -8.63 -0.12 -11.50
N ASP A 265 -8.90 -1.41 -11.60
CA ASP A 265 -10.21 -2.01 -11.42
C ASP A 265 -10.38 -2.43 -9.95
N PRO A 266 -11.36 -1.86 -9.22
CA PRO A 266 -11.62 -2.16 -7.82
C PRO A 266 -12.11 -3.59 -7.56
N ALA A 267 -12.35 -4.39 -8.60
CA ALA A 267 -12.75 -5.79 -8.54
C ALA A 267 -11.84 -6.72 -9.36
N ARG A 268 -10.64 -6.26 -9.77
CA ARG A 268 -9.65 -7.08 -10.49
C ARG A 268 -9.37 -8.40 -9.78
N GLY A 269 -9.64 -9.51 -10.48
CA GLY A 269 -9.46 -10.87 -9.97
C GLY A 269 -10.59 -11.35 -9.04
N MET A 270 -11.50 -10.47 -8.62
CA MET A 270 -12.70 -10.80 -7.86
C MET A 270 -13.95 -10.12 -8.46
N PRO A 271 -14.33 -10.39 -9.74
CA PRO A 271 -15.46 -9.74 -10.39
C PRO A 271 -16.81 -9.75 -9.63
N PRO A 272 -17.15 -10.78 -8.83
CA PRO A 272 -18.39 -10.77 -8.02
C PRO A 272 -18.53 -9.55 -7.09
N LEU A 273 -17.42 -8.89 -6.72
CA LEU A 273 -17.46 -7.66 -5.93
C LEU A 273 -18.21 -6.52 -6.63
N MET A 274 -18.23 -6.47 -7.97
CA MET A 274 -18.91 -5.40 -8.70
C MET A 274 -20.40 -5.30 -8.41
N ALA A 275 -21.04 -6.38 -7.93
CA ALA A 275 -22.43 -6.34 -7.46
C ALA A 275 -22.66 -5.38 -6.28
N ARG A 276 -21.58 -4.94 -5.60
CA ARG A 276 -21.61 -4.01 -4.46
C ARG A 276 -21.11 -2.60 -4.82
N PHE A 277 -20.65 -2.37 -6.04
CA PHE A 277 -20.15 -1.05 -6.44
C PHE A 277 -21.24 0.03 -6.29
N PRO A 278 -20.92 1.24 -5.80
CA PRO A 278 -19.60 1.75 -5.43
C PRO A 278 -19.22 1.56 -3.95
N ARG A 279 -19.89 0.67 -3.21
CA ARG A 279 -19.63 0.44 -1.77
C ARG A 279 -18.74 -0.77 -1.57
N LEU A 280 -17.48 -0.65 -2.02
CA LEU A 280 -16.46 -1.70 -1.94
C LEU A 280 -15.35 -1.40 -0.93
N HIS A 281 -15.38 -0.23 -0.26
CA HIS A 281 -14.31 0.24 0.61
C HIS A 281 -13.97 -0.73 1.76
N TYR A 282 -14.99 -1.22 2.48
CA TYR A 282 -14.83 -2.28 3.47
C TYR A 282 -15.96 -3.30 3.31
N VAL A 283 -15.62 -4.53 2.94
CA VAL A 283 -16.61 -5.56 2.62
C VAL A 283 -16.94 -6.35 3.87
N ARG A 284 -18.13 -6.08 4.41
CA ARG A 284 -18.80 -6.92 5.42
C ARG A 284 -20.00 -7.61 4.77
N PHE A 285 -20.12 -8.93 4.95
CA PHE A 285 -21.25 -9.69 4.42
C PHE A 285 -22.47 -9.50 5.32
N LYS A 286 -23.64 -9.30 4.70
CA LYS A 286 -24.91 -9.01 5.39
C LYS A 286 -25.58 -10.28 5.91
N SER A 287 -25.25 -11.44 5.35
CA SER A 287 -25.79 -12.74 5.76
C SER A 287 -24.79 -13.87 5.53
N ALA A 288 -25.01 -15.00 6.20
CA ALA A 288 -24.24 -16.23 5.96
C ALA A 288 -24.39 -16.72 4.51
N GLU A 289 -25.56 -16.51 3.91
CA GLU A 289 -25.82 -16.84 2.50
C GLU A 289 -24.99 -15.97 1.55
N GLU A 290 -24.92 -14.66 1.78
CA GLU A 290 -24.07 -13.76 0.98
C GLU A 290 -22.59 -14.16 1.12
N ARG A 291 -22.12 -14.41 2.35
CA ARG A 291 -20.74 -14.86 2.62
C ARG A 291 -20.44 -16.17 1.90
N ALA A 292 -21.34 -17.16 1.97
CA ALA A 292 -21.15 -18.45 1.32
C ALA A 292 -21.17 -18.35 -0.21
N ARG A 293 -22.03 -17.51 -0.78
CA ARG A 293 -22.04 -17.24 -2.22
C ARG A 293 -20.75 -16.57 -2.68
N MET A 294 -20.36 -15.48 -2.03
CA MET A 294 -19.12 -14.74 -2.33
C MET A 294 -17.88 -15.62 -2.16
N ASN A 295 -17.85 -16.49 -1.15
CA ASN A 295 -16.77 -17.47 -0.96
C ASN A 295 -16.60 -18.35 -2.20
N ARG A 296 -17.68 -18.94 -2.72
CA ARG A 296 -17.61 -19.80 -3.91
C ARG A 296 -17.21 -19.04 -5.17
N GLU A 297 -17.90 -17.94 -5.46
CA GLU A 297 -17.72 -17.20 -6.72
C GLU A 297 -16.34 -16.53 -6.80
N ILE A 298 -15.84 -15.98 -5.69
CA ILE A 298 -14.49 -15.39 -5.67
C ILE A 298 -13.41 -16.47 -5.68
N ALA A 299 -13.61 -17.59 -4.98
CA ALA A 299 -12.65 -18.71 -5.03
C ALA A 299 -12.49 -19.25 -6.46
N GLU A 300 -13.61 -19.42 -7.18
CA GLU A 300 -13.60 -19.80 -8.60
C GLU A 300 -12.84 -18.78 -9.46
N ALA A 301 -13.11 -17.48 -9.28
CA ALA A 301 -12.43 -16.41 -10.02
C ALA A 301 -10.91 -16.35 -9.76
N LEU A 302 -10.48 -16.68 -8.53
CA LEU A 302 -9.08 -16.74 -8.14
C LEU A 302 -8.40 -18.08 -8.46
N GLY A 303 -9.15 -19.09 -8.91
CA GLY A 303 -8.62 -20.45 -9.14
C GLY A 303 -8.17 -21.13 -7.84
N THR A 304 -8.88 -20.91 -6.74
CA THR A 304 -8.61 -21.52 -5.43
C THR A 304 -9.84 -22.25 -4.89
N ASP A 305 -9.67 -23.05 -3.84
CA ASP A 305 -10.79 -23.70 -3.17
C ASP A 305 -11.57 -22.70 -2.30
N PRO A 306 -12.89 -22.86 -2.16
CA PRO A 306 -13.66 -22.10 -1.17
C PRO A 306 -13.08 -22.26 0.23
N VAL A 307 -12.99 -21.16 0.96
CA VAL A 307 -12.44 -21.13 2.31
C VAL A 307 -13.33 -21.94 3.25
N SER A 308 -12.76 -22.92 3.96
CA SER A 308 -13.50 -23.64 5.01
C SER A 308 -13.91 -22.67 6.13
N LEU A 309 -15.18 -22.75 6.52
CA LEU A 309 -15.77 -21.96 7.60
C LEU A 309 -15.91 -22.76 8.90
N GLU A 310 -15.44 -24.00 8.95
CA GLU A 310 -15.65 -24.92 10.07
C GLU A 310 -14.96 -24.45 11.37
N ASP A 311 -13.97 -23.57 11.26
CA ASP A 311 -13.21 -22.97 12.38
C ASP A 311 -13.36 -21.43 12.48
N ALA A 312 -14.30 -20.82 11.74
CA ALA A 312 -14.38 -19.36 11.53
C ALA A 312 -15.52 -18.66 12.28
#